data_AF-A0A1B6NU48-F1
#
_entry.id   AF-A0A1B6NU48-F1
#
_cell.length_a   1.000
_cell.length_b   1.000
_cell.length_c   1.000
_cell.angle_alpha   90.00
_cell.angle_beta   90.00
_cell.angle_gamma   90.00
#
_symmetry.space_group_name_H-M   'P 1'
#
loop_
_entity.id
_entity.type
_entity.pdbx_description
1 polymer ?
#
loop_
_entity_poly.entity_id
_entity_poly.type
_entity_poly.pdbx_seq_one_letter_code
_entity_poly.pdbx_strand_id
1 'polypeptide(L)' 'MVKEVFNTGANDVIHVKANVGDAFGQKERLLPFVFDEVVQEVDKEAKVIKVDWDPGF' A
#
# COMPACT_ATOMS: atom_id res chain seq x y z
N MET A 1 -5.47 -6.03 0.74
CA MET A 1 -5.93 -5.54 2.06
C MET A 1 -4.74 -5.09 2.89
N VAL A 2 -4.83 -3.95 3.57
CA VAL A 2 -3.79 -3.48 4.49
C VAL A 2 -3.73 -4.39 5.71
N LYS A 3 -2.54 -4.93 6.04
CA LYS A 3 -2.28 -5.72 7.24
C LYS A 3 -1.86 -4.83 8.39
N GLU A 4 -0.84 -4.01 8.17
CA GLU A 4 -0.23 -3.16 9.18
C GLU A 4 0.47 -1.96 8.56
N VAL A 5 0.75 -0.96 9.39
CA VAL A 5 1.61 0.18 9.06
C VAL A 5 2.71 0.22 10.12
N PHE A 6 3.96 0.32 9.70
CA PHE A 6 5.10 0.37 10.61
C PHE A 6 6.12 1.44 10.20
N ASN A 7 6.76 2.03 11.19
CA ASN A 7 7.77 3.06 10.98
C ASN A 7 9.16 2.42 10.84
N THR A 8 9.92 2.82 9.83
CA THR A 8 11.27 2.31 9.54
C THR A 8 12.39 3.19 10.12
N GLY A 9 12.05 4.24 10.86
CA GLY A 9 12.96 5.31 11.31
C GLY A 9 13.16 6.42 10.27
N ALA A 10 12.83 6.17 9.00
CA ALA A 10 12.85 7.16 7.92
C ALA A 10 11.43 7.50 7.44
N ASN A 11 10.63 6.48 7.10
CA ASN A 11 9.25 6.64 6.63
C ASN A 11 8.33 5.58 7.24
N ASP A 12 7.04 5.88 7.28
CA ASP A 12 5.99 4.90 7.51
C ASP A 12 5.79 4.03 6.26
N VAL A 13 5.59 2.73 6.45
CA VAL A 13 5.39 1.75 5.37
C VAL A 13 4.09 0.98 5.62
N ILE A 14 3.27 0.87 4.58
CA ILE A 14 2.06 0.05 4.57
C ILE A 14 2.40 -1.36 4.08
N HIS A 15 2.09 -2.36 4.89
CA HIS A 15 2.11 -3.76 4.46
C HIS A 15 0.76 -4.16 3.89
N VAL A 16 0.72 -4.50 2.62
CA VAL A 16 -0.50 -4.87 1.90
C VAL A 16 -0.43 -6.34 1.49
N LYS A 17 -1.45 -7.11 1.85
CA LYS A 17 -1.66 -8.44 1.28
C LYS A 17 -2.37 -8.31 -0.06
N ALA A 18 -1.79 -8.89 -1.11
CA ALA A 18 -2.42 -8.94 -2.43
C ALA A 18 -3.67 -9.83 -2.41
N ASN A 19 -4.60 -9.59 -3.33
CA ASN A 19 -5.78 -10.43 -3.46
C ASN A 19 -5.41 -11.79 -4.08
N VAL A 20 -6.19 -12.83 -3.77
CA VAL A 20 -6.00 -14.16 -4.36
C VAL A 20 -6.23 -14.07 -5.86
N GLY A 21 -5.20 -14.39 -6.65
CA GLY A 21 -5.24 -14.25 -8.12
C GLY A 21 -4.69 -12.93 -8.66
N ASP A 22 -3.93 -12.18 -7.86
CA ASP A 22 -3.17 -11.03 -8.37
C ASP A 22 -2.29 -11.45 -9.56
N ALA A 23 -2.36 -10.70 -10.66
CA ALA A 23 -1.75 -11.05 -11.95
C ALA A 23 -0.21 -11.07 -11.89
N PHE A 24 0.37 -10.55 -10.82
CA PHE A 24 1.82 -10.37 -10.64
C PHE A 24 2.45 -11.43 -9.72
N GLY A 25 1.67 -12.39 -9.20
CA GLY A 25 2.18 -13.49 -8.38
C GLY A 25 2.76 -13.09 -7.02
N GLN A 26 2.75 -11.80 -6.69
CA GLN A 26 3.20 -11.29 -5.40
C GLN A 26 2.12 -11.49 -4.34
N LYS A 27 2.47 -12.08 -3.20
CA LYS A 27 1.53 -12.31 -2.09
C LYS A 27 1.35 -11.09 -1.21
N GLU A 28 2.38 -10.26 -1.11
CA GLU A 28 2.48 -9.12 -0.21
C GLU A 28 3.27 -8.00 -0.88
N ARG A 29 2.94 -6.75 -0.52
CA ARG A 29 3.57 -5.53 -1.03
C ARG A 29 3.87 -4.58 0.13
N LEU A 30 4.98 -3.88 0.03
CA LEU A 30 5.38 -2.84 0.96
C LEU A 30 5.35 -1.50 0.23
N LEU A 31 4.45 -0.61 0.67
CA LEU A 31 4.28 0.70 0.03
C LEU A 31 4.70 1.80 1.02
N PRO A 32 5.57 2.74 0.61
CA PRO A 32 5.85 3.93 1.41
C PRO A 32 4.57 4.73 1.64
N PHE A 33 4.32 5.17 2.87
CA PHE A 33 3.20 6.06 3.19
C PHE A 33 3.63 7.52 3.01
N VAL A 34 3.88 7.90 1.76
CA VAL A 34 4.28 9.27 1.37
C VAL A 34 3.16 9.87 0.55
N PHE A 35 2.56 10.95 1.08
CA PHE A 35 1.53 11.71 0.37
C PHE A 35 2.09 12.36 -0.89
N ASP A 36 1.23 12.53 -1.90
CA ASP A 36 1.53 13.13 -3.21
C ASP A 36 2.51 12.35 -4.10
N GLU A 37 3.34 11.47 -3.53
CA GLU A 37 4.24 10.57 -4.28
C GLU A 37 3.62 9.19 -4.49
N VAL A 38 3.17 8.53 -3.42
CA VAL A 38 2.62 7.17 -3.46
C VAL A 38 1.15 7.15 -3.09
N VAL A 39 0.79 7.86 -2.01
CA VAL A 39 -0.58 7.94 -1.52
C VAL A 39 -1.27 9.16 -2.11
N GLN A 40 -2.24 8.91 -2.98
CA GLN A 40 -3.02 9.97 -3.63
C GLN A 40 -4.22 10.41 -2.80
N GLU A 41 -4.89 9.47 -2.12
CA GLU A 41 -6.10 9.76 -1.36
C GLU A 41 -6.32 8.73 -0.24
N VAL A 42 -6.84 9.21 0.90
CA VAL A 42 -7.28 8.36 2.02
C VAL A 42 -8.74 8.66 2.32
N ASP A 43 -9.63 7.75 1.92
CA ASP A 43 -11.04 7.79 2.27
C ASP A 43 -11.29 6.89 3.49
N LYS A 44 -11.54 7.53 4.63
CA LYS A 44 -11.77 6.85 5.91
C LYS A 44 -13.18 6.25 6.02
N GLU A 45 -14.17 6.79 5.33
CA GLU A 45 -15.54 6.27 5.36
C GLU A 45 -15.64 5.01 4.50
N ALA A 46 -15.13 5.08 3.27
CA ALA A 46 -15.07 3.93 2.37
C ALA A 46 -14.01 2.89 2.79
N LYS A 47 -13.07 3.27 3.67
CA LYS A 47 -11.90 2.48 4.08
C LYS A 47 -11.02 2.11 2.88
N VAL A 48 -10.79 3.09 2.01
CA VAL A 48 -10.02 2.93 0.78
C VAL A 48 -8.84 3.90 0.80
N ILE A 49 -7.66 3.39 0.43
CA ILE A 49 -6.48 4.22 0.15
C ILE A 49 -6.22 4.08 -1.34
N LYS A 50 -6.21 5.20 -2.07
CA LYS A 50 -5.81 5.24 -3.47
C LYS A 50 -4.32 5.52 -3.53
N VAL A 51 -3.61 4.67 -4.27
CA VAL A 51 -2.17 4.74 -4.43
C VAL A 51 -1.82 4.72 -5.91
N ASP A 52 -0.77 5.44 -6.27
CA ASP A 52 -0.09 5.30 -7.55
C ASP A 52 1.18 4.50 -7.32
N TRP A 53 1.16 3.22 -7.66
CA TRP A 53 2.25 2.30 -7.37
C TRP A 53 2.33 1.21 -8.45
N ASP A 54 3.55 0.93 -8.93
CA ASP A 54 3.79 -0.11 -9.92
C ASP A 54 3.56 -1.50 -9.30
N PRO A 55 2.58 -2.29 -9.79
CA PRO A 55 2.32 -3.63 -9.29
C PRO A 55 3.40 -4.66 -9.67
N GLY A 56 4.41 -4.30 -10.46
CA GLY A 56 5.60 -5.12 -10.71
C GLY A 56 6.68 -5.03 -9.62
N PHE A 57 6.64 -3.99 -8.79
CA PHE A 57 7.63 -3.71 -7.73
C PHE A 57 7.34 -4.46 -6.43
#